data_AF-A0A5K7YFT4-F1
#
_entry.id   AF-A0A5K7YFT4-F1
#
_cell.length_a   1.000
_cell.length_b   1.000
_cell.length_c   1.000
_cell.angle_alpha   90.00
_cell.angle_beta   90.00
_cell.angle_gamma   90.00
#
_symmetry.space_group_name_H-M   'P 1'
#
loop_
_entity.id
_entity.type
_entity.pdbx_description
1 polymer ?
#
loop_
_entity_poly.entity_id
_entity_poly.type
_entity_poly.pdbx_seq_one_letter_code
_entity_poly.pdbx_strand_id
1 'polypeptide(L)'
;MAPARHRRRRFGVSGNQRPDRGFTLMEVMVALAVVAIALTAVYRMHSQTLFMDARGRFDTVAAMLARQQLAVVDTSDINDLTSDSGDFGSDHPGYTWRMETEEVLSDLLVEDGPTLKRITITVSFNQGESNFGLTTYRHLYE
;
A
#
# COMPACT_ATOMS: atom_id res chain seq x y z
N MET A 1 -17.56 -68.54 75.59
CA MET A 1 -17.89 -67.16 76.03
C MET A 1 -17.03 -66.21 75.19
N ALA A 2 -17.64 -65.14 74.69
CA ALA A 2 -17.32 -64.31 73.51
C ALA A 2 -16.02 -63.44 73.59
N PRO A 3 -15.69 -62.55 72.61
CA PRO A 3 -15.49 -62.73 71.15
C PRO A 3 -14.29 -61.89 70.57
N ALA A 4 -14.20 -61.83 69.23
CA ALA A 4 -13.78 -60.66 68.42
C ALA A 4 -12.28 -60.39 68.21
N ARG A 5 -11.78 -59.89 67.07
CA ARG A 5 -12.35 -59.51 65.76
C ARG A 5 -11.16 -59.31 64.80
N HIS A 6 -11.34 -59.67 63.54
CA HIS A 6 -10.57 -59.15 62.42
C HIS A 6 -10.58 -57.61 62.41
N ARG A 7 -9.41 -56.98 62.20
CA ARG A 7 -9.34 -55.73 61.44
C ARG A 7 -7.93 -55.49 60.88
N ARG A 8 -7.77 -55.84 59.61
CA ARG A 8 -6.72 -55.28 58.74
C ARG A 8 -6.84 -53.76 58.78
N ARG A 9 -5.83 -53.05 59.28
CA ARG A 9 -5.70 -51.61 59.04
C ARG A 9 -4.80 -51.41 57.84
N ARG A 10 -5.42 -51.10 56.69
CA ARG A 10 -4.73 -50.54 55.54
C ARG A 10 -4.12 -49.21 55.98
N PHE A 11 -2.80 -49.09 55.89
CA PHE A 11 -2.14 -47.79 55.90
C PHE A 11 -2.51 -47.09 54.59
N GLY A 12 -3.50 -46.20 54.67
CA GLY A 12 -3.73 -45.21 53.63
C GLY A 12 -2.64 -44.16 53.74
N VAL A 13 -1.74 -44.11 52.76
CA VAL A 13 -0.90 -42.95 52.52
C VAL A 13 -1.84 -41.81 52.16
N SER A 14 -2.04 -40.87 53.07
CA SER A 14 -2.70 -39.60 52.77
C SER A 14 -1.77 -38.80 51.86
N GLY A 15 -1.89 -39.02 50.56
CA GLY A 15 -1.39 -38.10 49.56
C GLY A 15 -2.08 -36.76 49.78
N ASN A 16 -1.32 -35.76 50.21
CA ASN A 16 -1.75 -34.38 50.30
C ASN A 16 -1.98 -33.86 48.87
N GLN A 17 -3.15 -34.16 48.30
CA GLN A 17 -3.60 -33.60 47.04
C GLN A 17 -3.81 -32.11 47.26
N ARG A 18 -2.82 -31.31 46.83
CA ARG A 18 -2.96 -29.86 46.74
C ARG A 18 -4.13 -29.60 45.79
N PRO A 19 -5.06 -28.68 46.12
CA PRO A 19 -6.11 -28.32 45.18
C PRO A 19 -5.46 -27.69 43.95
N ASP A 20 -5.70 -28.29 42.78
CA ASP A 20 -5.38 -27.66 41.50
C ASP A 20 -6.15 -26.34 41.43
N ARG A 21 -5.42 -25.23 41.48
CA ARG A 21 -6.00 -23.89 41.38
C ARG A 21 -6.45 -23.71 39.94
N GLY A 22 -7.77 -23.67 39.73
CA GLY A 22 -8.36 -23.33 38.44
C GLY A 22 -8.07 -21.88 38.03
N PHE A 23 -8.35 -21.56 36.77
CA PHE A 23 -8.21 -20.21 36.23
C PHE A 23 -9.00 -19.19 37.04
N THR A 24 -8.35 -18.08 37.39
CA THR A 24 -9.04 -16.96 38.02
C THR A 24 -9.76 -16.12 36.96
N LEU A 25 -10.87 -15.46 37.33
CA LEU A 25 -11.55 -14.52 36.44
C LEU A 25 -10.58 -13.44 35.91
N MET A 26 -9.69 -12.95 36.78
CA MET A 26 -8.71 -11.92 36.44
C MET A 26 -7.72 -12.40 35.37
N GLU A 27 -7.31 -13.66 35.41
CA GLU A 27 -6.40 -14.24 34.43
C GLU A 27 -7.01 -14.29 33.03
N VAL A 28 -8.28 -14.68 32.92
CA VAL A 28 -9.01 -14.69 31.64
C VAL A 28 -9.19 -13.26 31.13
N MET A 29 -9.50 -12.30 32.00
CA MET A 29 -9.63 -10.89 31.60
C MET A 29 -8.31 -10.31 31.08
N VAL A 30 -7.19 -10.60 31.75
CA VAL A 30 -5.86 -10.16 31.32
C VAL A 30 -5.47 -10.85 30.00
N ALA A 31 -5.71 -12.15 29.86
CA ALA A 31 -5.46 -12.89 28.63
C ALA A 31 -6.24 -12.30 27.44
N LEU A 32 -7.54 -12.01 27.64
CA LEU A 32 -8.37 -11.37 26.62
C LEU A 32 -7.88 -9.96 26.26
N ALA A 33 -7.41 -9.18 27.25
CA ALA A 33 -6.83 -7.87 26.99
C ALA A 33 -5.57 -7.96 26.13
N VAL A 34 -4.67 -8.90 26.43
CA VAL A 34 -3.45 -9.14 25.63
C VAL A 34 -3.80 -9.59 24.22
N VAL A 35 -4.76 -10.53 24.07
CA VAL A 35 -5.23 -11.00 22.76
C VAL A 35 -5.85 -9.85 21.95
N ALA A 36 -6.68 -9.01 22.55
CA ALA A 36 -7.28 -7.87 21.87
C ALA A 36 -6.23 -6.87 21.35
N ILE A 37 -5.21 -6.58 22.15
CA ILE A 37 -4.08 -5.72 21.73
C ILE A 37 -3.32 -6.38 20.57
N ALA A 38 -2.99 -7.66 20.69
CA ALA A 38 -2.26 -8.40 19.65
C ALA A 38 -3.04 -8.44 18.32
N LEU A 39 -4.34 -8.75 18.35
CA LEU A 39 -5.20 -8.79 17.16
C LEU A 39 -5.32 -7.42 16.51
N THR A 40 -5.42 -6.35 17.31
CA THR A 40 -5.46 -4.98 16.76
C THR A 40 -4.16 -4.64 16.03
N ALA A 41 -3.01 -5.01 16.56
CA ALA A 41 -1.72 -4.79 15.90
C ALA A 41 -1.63 -5.56 14.57
N VAL A 42 -2.01 -6.84 14.56
CA VAL A 42 -2.04 -7.67 13.34
C VAL A 42 -2.99 -7.10 12.29
N TYR A 43 -4.19 -6.68 12.71
CA TYR A 43 -5.18 -6.09 11.81
C TYR A 43 -4.66 -4.81 11.15
N ARG A 44 -3.99 -3.94 11.92
CA ARG A 44 -3.38 -2.71 11.39
C ARG A 44 -2.27 -3.03 10.39
N MET A 45 -1.40 -4.00 10.70
CA MET A 45 -0.33 -4.42 9.79
C MET A 45 -0.90 -4.95 8.47
N HIS A 46 -1.91 -5.81 8.51
CA HIS A 46 -2.53 -6.35 7.31
C HIS A 46 -3.19 -5.26 6.46
N SER A 47 -3.93 -4.35 7.10
CA SER A 47 -4.52 -3.19 6.42
C SER A 47 -3.46 -2.34 5.71
N GLN A 48 -2.33 -2.06 6.38
CA GLN A 48 -1.23 -1.31 5.78
C GLN A 48 -0.64 -1.99 4.54
N THR A 49 -0.46 -3.31 4.57
CA THR A 49 0.04 -4.07 3.41
C THR A 49 -0.88 -3.93 2.19
N LEU A 50 -2.20 -3.98 2.39
CA LEU A 50 -3.16 -3.85 1.28
C LEU A 50 -3.10 -2.47 0.61
N PHE A 51 -2.98 -1.40 1.41
CA PHE A 51 -2.82 -0.05 0.86
C PHE A 51 -1.51 0.11 0.10
N MET A 52 -0.41 -0.46 0.62
CA MET A 52 0.89 -0.41 -0.05
C MET A 52 0.92 -1.21 -1.35
N ASP A 53 0.27 -2.37 -1.40
CA ASP A 53 0.16 -3.19 -2.62
C ASP A 53 -0.63 -2.45 -3.71
N ALA A 54 -1.80 -1.92 -3.36
CA ALA A 54 -2.62 -1.13 -4.28
C ALA A 54 -1.85 0.09 -4.84
N ARG A 55 -1.12 0.80 -3.96
CA ARG A 55 -0.30 1.94 -4.36
C ARG A 55 0.87 1.55 -5.26
N GLY A 56 1.61 0.50 -4.90
CA GLY A 56 2.76 0.03 -5.68
C GLY A 56 2.35 -0.46 -7.07
N ARG A 57 1.19 -1.14 -7.15
CA ARG A 57 0.59 -1.52 -8.43
C ARG A 57 0.22 -0.31 -9.27
N PHE A 58 -0.44 0.70 -8.67
CA PHE A 58 -0.76 1.95 -9.36
C PHE A 58 0.51 2.63 -9.89
N ASP A 59 1.52 2.84 -9.05
CA ASP A 59 2.74 3.55 -9.46
C ASP A 59 3.45 2.83 -10.63
N THR A 60 3.47 1.49 -10.62
CA THR A 60 4.05 0.70 -11.71
C THR A 60 3.26 0.84 -13.02
N VAL A 61 1.94 0.70 -12.97
CA VAL A 61 1.08 0.77 -14.16
C VAL A 61 1.04 2.20 -14.70
N ALA A 62 0.88 3.20 -13.82
CA ALA A 62 0.84 4.60 -14.20
C ALA A 62 2.17 5.05 -14.82
N ALA A 63 3.31 4.61 -14.30
CA ALA A 63 4.61 4.89 -14.91
C ALA A 63 4.76 4.24 -16.30
N MET A 64 4.29 3.00 -16.48
CA MET A 64 4.29 2.34 -17.78
C MET A 64 3.42 3.10 -18.79
N LEU A 65 2.21 3.49 -18.39
CA LEU A 65 1.27 4.25 -19.23
C LEU A 65 1.79 5.64 -19.57
N ALA A 66 2.38 6.35 -18.59
CA ALA A 66 3.00 7.65 -18.82
C ALA A 66 4.14 7.55 -19.85
N ARG A 67 4.97 6.49 -19.77
CA ARG A 67 6.04 6.24 -20.73
C ARG A 67 5.50 5.87 -22.12
N GLN A 68 4.43 5.11 -22.19
CA GLN A 68 3.76 4.81 -23.46
C GLN A 68 3.26 6.09 -24.12
N GLN A 69 2.61 6.98 -23.37
CA GLN A 69 2.13 8.24 -23.89
C GLN A 69 3.29 9.16 -24.30
N LEU A 70 4.38 9.17 -23.52
CA LEU A 70 5.59 9.89 -23.88
C LEU A 70 6.19 9.39 -25.20
N ALA A 71 6.21 8.09 -25.46
CA ALA A 71 6.71 7.55 -26.72
C ALA A 71 5.86 7.98 -27.94
N VAL A 72 4.54 8.13 -27.76
CA VAL A 72 3.65 8.71 -28.79
C VAL A 72 4.03 10.16 -29.06
N VAL A 73 4.21 10.94 -27.99
CA VAL A 73 4.63 12.35 -28.04
C VAL A 73 6.00 12.53 -28.69
N ASP A 74 6.95 11.63 -28.42
CA ASP A 74 8.30 11.65 -28.99
C ASP A 74 8.30 11.40 -30.50
N THR A 75 7.29 10.67 -31.01
CA THR A 75 7.13 10.40 -32.44
C THR A 75 6.44 11.57 -33.17
N SER A 76 5.71 12.42 -32.44
CA SER A 76 5.04 13.59 -33.00
C SER A 76 6.00 14.76 -33.23
N ASP A 77 5.67 15.61 -34.19
CA ASP A 77 6.36 16.88 -34.40
C ASP A 77 6.15 17.78 -33.17
N ILE A 78 7.21 18.46 -32.75
CA ILE A 78 7.20 19.33 -31.59
C ILE A 78 6.22 20.49 -31.75
N ASN A 79 5.94 20.91 -32.99
CA ASN A 79 5.01 21.99 -33.31
C ASN A 79 3.55 21.57 -33.14
N ASP A 80 3.24 20.28 -33.34
CA ASP A 80 1.88 19.74 -33.21
C ASP A 80 1.53 19.37 -31.75
N LEU A 81 2.52 19.38 -30.85
CA LEU A 81 2.30 19.11 -29.43
C LEU A 81 1.55 20.27 -28.78
N THR A 82 0.29 20.02 -28.45
CA THR A 82 -0.59 20.90 -27.68
C THR A 82 -1.10 20.16 -26.44
N SER A 83 -1.64 20.88 -25.47
CA SER A 83 -2.22 20.23 -24.29
C SER A 83 -3.40 19.34 -24.70
N ASP A 84 -3.40 18.10 -24.22
CA ASP A 84 -4.39 17.08 -24.61
C ASP A 84 -4.78 16.22 -23.39
N SER A 85 -5.89 15.50 -23.48
CA SER A 85 -6.33 14.60 -22.41
C SER A 85 -7.22 13.48 -22.95
N GLY A 86 -7.19 12.34 -22.28
CA GLY A 86 -8.00 11.21 -22.68
C GLY A 86 -8.01 10.07 -21.66
N ASP A 87 -8.46 8.92 -22.13
CA ASP A 87 -8.39 7.66 -21.41
C ASP A 87 -7.50 6.65 -22.13
N PHE A 88 -7.29 5.51 -21.49
CA PHE A 88 -6.56 4.37 -22.04
C PHE A 88 -7.51 3.25 -22.53
N GLY A 89 -8.78 3.59 -22.79
CA GLY A 89 -9.79 2.66 -23.28
C GLY A 89 -10.11 1.49 -22.35
N SER A 90 -10.58 0.40 -22.94
CA SER A 90 -10.99 -0.82 -22.23
C SER A 90 -9.83 -1.61 -21.62
N ASP A 91 -8.60 -1.38 -22.08
CA ASP A 91 -7.42 -2.12 -21.63
C ASP A 91 -7.00 -1.68 -20.23
N HIS A 92 -7.26 -0.41 -19.89
CA HIS A 92 -6.95 0.19 -18.59
C HIS A 92 -8.12 1.05 -18.08
N PRO A 93 -9.24 0.43 -17.66
CA PRO A 93 -10.41 1.15 -17.20
C PRO A 93 -10.08 1.94 -15.92
N GLY A 94 -10.62 3.17 -15.86
CA GLY A 94 -10.42 4.06 -14.71
C GLY A 94 -9.09 4.82 -14.71
N TYR A 95 -8.18 4.53 -15.66
CA TYR A 95 -7.00 5.35 -15.92
C TYR A 95 -7.32 6.44 -16.94
N THR A 96 -6.93 7.66 -16.62
CA THR A 96 -6.99 8.80 -17.53
C THR A 96 -5.63 9.47 -17.60
N TRP A 97 -5.39 10.22 -18.66
CA TRP A 97 -4.17 10.98 -18.82
C TRP A 97 -4.46 12.42 -19.23
N ARG A 98 -3.55 13.30 -18.85
CA ARG A 98 -3.53 14.71 -19.26
C ARG A 98 -2.10 15.09 -19.62
N MET A 99 -1.94 15.71 -20.76
CA MET A 99 -0.70 16.29 -21.24
C MET A 99 -0.82 17.79 -21.23
N GLU A 100 0.16 18.44 -20.64
CA GLU A 100 0.29 19.90 -20.62
C GLU A 100 1.63 20.26 -21.22
N THR A 101 1.60 21.24 -22.12
CA THR A 101 2.81 21.68 -22.80
C THR A 101 3.02 23.18 -22.63
N GLU A 102 4.24 23.57 -22.27
CA GLU A 102 4.60 24.95 -21.97
C GLU A 102 5.96 25.29 -22.58
N GLU A 103 6.06 26.46 -23.20
CA GLU A 103 7.33 27.00 -23.67
C GLU A 103 8.08 27.65 -22.51
N VAL A 104 9.31 27.23 -22.30
CA VAL A 104 10.17 27.67 -21.21
C VAL A 104 11.42 28.28 -21.81
N LEU A 105 11.61 29.57 -21.58
CA LEU A 105 12.87 30.26 -21.82
C LEU A 105 13.85 29.83 -20.73
N SER A 106 15.04 29.37 -21.13
CA SER A 106 16.07 28.99 -20.16
C SER A 106 16.89 30.20 -19.77
N ASP A 107 16.76 30.67 -18.53
CA ASP A 107 17.60 31.76 -17.99
C ASP A 107 19.11 31.41 -17.97
N LEU A 108 19.46 30.13 -18.10
CA LEU A 108 20.85 29.63 -18.13
C LEU A 108 21.49 29.69 -19.53
N LEU A 109 20.69 29.86 -20.58
CA LEU A 109 21.15 29.94 -21.98
C LEU A 109 21.09 31.42 -22.41
N VAL A 110 22.09 32.17 -21.96
CA VAL A 110 22.25 33.62 -22.19
C VAL A 110 22.36 33.93 -23.68
N GLU A 111 21.52 34.86 -24.16
CA GLU A 111 21.47 35.44 -25.52
C GLU A 111 21.42 34.40 -26.65
N ASP A 112 20.24 34.22 -27.27
CA ASP A 112 19.95 33.24 -28.34
C ASP A 112 19.90 31.76 -27.90
N GLY A 113 19.59 31.51 -26.62
CA GLY A 113 19.31 30.18 -26.12
C GLY A 113 18.08 29.53 -26.78
N PRO A 114 18.12 28.22 -27.09
CA PRO A 114 17.00 27.52 -27.71
C PRO A 114 15.76 27.49 -26.83
N THR A 115 14.58 27.72 -27.44
CA THR A 115 13.28 27.55 -26.77
C THR A 115 13.09 26.09 -26.39
N LEU A 116 12.90 25.84 -25.09
CA LEU A 116 12.57 24.50 -24.59
C LEU A 116 11.06 24.37 -24.46
N LYS A 117 10.52 23.24 -24.90
CA LYS A 117 9.13 22.87 -24.69
C LYS A 117 9.07 21.87 -23.54
N ARG A 118 8.54 22.29 -22.39
CA ARG A 118 8.28 21.45 -21.23
C ARG A 118 6.98 20.69 -21.46
N ILE A 119 7.04 19.37 -21.37
CA ILE A 119 5.89 18.49 -21.54
C ILE A 119 5.67 17.75 -20.23
N THR A 120 4.50 17.92 -19.63
CA THR A 120 4.09 17.25 -18.40
C THR A 120 2.95 16.30 -18.72
N ILE A 121 3.16 15.01 -18.45
CA ILE A 121 2.16 13.95 -18.59
C ILE A 121 1.73 13.54 -17.18
N THR A 122 0.44 13.67 -16.89
CA THR A 122 -0.17 13.23 -15.65
C THR A 122 -1.11 12.07 -15.93
N VAL A 123 -0.87 10.93 -15.29
CA VAL A 123 -1.76 9.77 -15.28
C VAL A 123 -2.52 9.73 -13.97
N SER A 124 -3.85 9.64 -14.06
CA SER A 124 -4.76 9.61 -12.93
C SER A 124 -5.52 8.29 -12.89
N PHE A 125 -5.83 7.79 -11.70
CA PHE A 125 -6.68 6.62 -11.48
C PHE A 125 -7.83 6.97 -10.53
N ASN A 126 -8.97 6.29 -10.68
CA ASN A 126 -10.18 6.49 -9.84
C ASN A 126 -10.58 7.97 -9.71
N GLN A 127 -10.76 8.66 -10.84
CA GLN A 127 -11.17 10.08 -10.85
C GLN A 127 -10.19 11.02 -10.11
N GLY A 128 -8.90 10.68 -10.06
CA GLY A 128 -7.85 11.53 -9.50
C GLY A 128 -7.49 11.24 -8.04
N GLU A 129 -8.01 10.13 -7.47
CA GLU A 129 -7.61 9.63 -6.14
C GLU A 129 -6.10 9.33 -6.10
N SER A 130 -5.55 8.80 -7.19
CA SER A 130 -4.12 8.55 -7.34
C SER A 130 -3.62 9.18 -8.62
N ASN A 131 -2.54 9.95 -8.51
CA ASN A 131 -1.91 10.65 -9.63
C ASN A 131 -0.42 10.32 -9.71
N PHE A 132 0.08 10.20 -10.93
CA PHE A 132 1.48 10.01 -11.26
C PHE A 132 1.84 11.02 -12.35
N GLY A 133 2.92 11.78 -12.15
CA GLY A 133 3.36 12.81 -13.08
C GLY A 133 4.76 12.51 -13.63
N LEU A 134 4.94 12.76 -14.92
CA LEU A 134 6.23 12.71 -15.61
C LEU A 134 6.42 14.02 -16.38
N THR A 135 7.56 14.69 -16.16
CA THR A 135 7.91 15.91 -16.89
C THR A 135 9.18 15.68 -17.70
N THR A 136 9.14 16.08 -18.97
CA THR A 136 10.29 16.08 -19.87
C THR A 136 10.47 17.45 -20.51
N TYR A 137 11.67 17.71 -21.04
CA TYR A 137 12.00 18.92 -21.76
C TYR A 137 12.51 18.54 -23.13
N ARG A 138 11.92 19.12 -24.18
CA ARG A 138 12.36 18.92 -25.56
C ARG A 138 12.85 20.25 -26.14
N HIS A 139 13.94 20.19 -26.89
CA HIS A 139 14.54 21.33 -27.55
C HIS A 139 13.86 21.56 -28.90
N LEU A 140 13.39 22.79 -29.18
CA LEU A 140 13.04 23.20 -30.55
C LEU A 140 14.34 23.50 -31.32
N TYR A 141 14.64 22.74 -32.36
CA TYR A 141 15.56 23.20 -33.39
C TYR A 141 14.74 24.04 -34.38
N GLU A 142 15.04 25.33 -34.48
CA GLU A 142 14.61 26.19 -35.59
C GLU A 142 15.47 25.97 -36.83
#